data_AF-R9JHA3-F1
#
_entry.id   AF-R9JHA3-F1
#
_cell.length_a   1.000
_cell.length_b   1.000
_cell.length_c   1.000
_cell.angle_alpha   90.00
_cell.angle_beta   90.00
_cell.angle_gamma   90.00
#
_symmetry.space_group_name_H-M   'P 1'
#
loop_
_entity.id
_entity.type
_entity.pdbx_description
1 polymer ?
#
loop_
_entity_poly.entity_id
_entity_poly.type
_entity_poly.pdbx_seq_one_letter_code
_entity_poly.pdbx_strand_id
1 'polypeptide(L)'
;MEIITKAKKSCTAFEKPGSQKPGRGHPPKKGTAVHLKELFITLAGEFQETEIELYGKKESIWYYCIDLLWGQKMYQELRFVLVEMNGGQSVEGKKSRKKILEAVRAIEMHMALSCIAMGILQSISILYIGKEGYRKPLS
;
A
#
# COMPACT_ATOMS: atom_id res chain seq x y z
N MET A 1 12.99 -9.87 9.98
CA MET A 1 11.56 -9.83 9.63
C MET A 1 11.33 -8.62 8.75
N GLU A 2 10.99 -8.82 7.48
CA GLU A 2 10.61 -7.71 6.57
C GLU A 2 9.10 -7.49 6.70
N ILE A 3 8.68 -6.27 7.07
CA ILE A 3 7.27 -5.92 7.16
C ILE A 3 6.89 -5.23 5.85
N ILE A 4 5.87 -5.76 5.20
CA ILE A 4 5.28 -5.24 3.97
C ILE A 4 3.86 -4.82 4.31
N THR A 5 3.52 -3.57 4.08
CA THR A 5 2.18 -3.05 4.36
C THR A 5 1.68 -2.22 3.19
N LYS A 6 0.42 -2.45 2.83
CA LYS A 6 -0.32 -1.56 1.93
C LYS A 6 -0.49 -0.19 2.58
N ALA A 7 -0.13 0.85 1.85
CA ALA A 7 -0.28 2.23 2.26
C ALA A 7 -1.47 2.87 1.53
N LYS A 8 -2.05 3.91 2.14
CA LYS A 8 -3.07 4.72 1.46
C LYS A 8 -2.41 5.46 0.30
N LYS A 9 -3.10 5.52 -0.85
CA LYS A 9 -2.64 6.30 -2.02
C LYS A 9 -2.36 7.77 -1.70
N SER A 10 -3.13 8.36 -0.78
CA SER A 10 -2.96 9.74 -0.30
C SER A 10 -1.84 9.91 0.74
N CYS A 11 -1.02 8.90 0.97
CA CYS A 11 0.07 8.97 1.94
C CYS A 11 1.11 10.03 1.55
N THR A 12 1.51 10.83 2.53
CA THR A 12 2.60 11.80 2.41
C THR A 12 3.85 11.23 3.06
N ALA A 13 4.96 11.25 2.34
CA ALA A 13 6.29 10.92 2.83
C ALA A 13 7.21 12.13 2.66
N PHE A 14 8.46 12.03 3.10
CA PHE A 14 9.43 13.13 3.04
C PHE A 14 10.73 12.66 2.39
N GLU A 15 11.35 13.54 1.62
CA GLU A 15 12.70 13.30 1.11
C GLU A 15 13.71 13.30 2.26
N LYS A 16 14.88 12.71 1.99
CA LYS A 16 16.02 12.83 2.90
C LYS A 16 16.46 14.29 2.98
N PRO A 17 16.91 14.77 4.15
CA PRO A 17 17.43 16.14 4.25
C PRO A 17 18.61 16.30 3.28
N GLY A 18 18.59 17.37 2.49
CA GLY A 18 19.68 17.72 1.57
C GLY A 18 20.99 18.04 2.32
N SER A 19 22.09 18.18 1.58
CA SER A 19 23.39 18.58 2.14
C SER A 19 23.26 19.85 2.98
N GLN A 20 23.77 19.81 4.22
CA GLN A 20 23.65 20.93 5.17
C GLN A 20 24.22 22.20 4.55
N LYS A 21 23.40 23.24 4.43
CA LYS A 21 23.88 24.58 4.06
C LYS A 21 24.65 25.16 5.26
N PRO A 22 25.82 25.77 5.06
CA PRO A 22 26.51 26.49 6.12
C PRO A 22 25.64 27.68 6.55
N GLY A 23 25.02 27.58 7.72
CA GLY A 23 24.09 28.58 8.24
C GLY A 23 23.77 28.34 9.71
N ARG A 24 23.33 29.40 10.40
CA ARG A 24 23.01 29.36 11.83
C ARG A 24 21.62 28.71 12.03
N GLY A 25 21.56 27.60 12.77
CA GLY A 25 20.30 26.93 13.14
C GLY A 25 20.45 25.41 13.27
N HIS A 26 19.44 24.76 13.86
CA HIS A 26 19.39 23.30 13.93
C HIS A 26 19.13 22.71 12.53
N PRO A 27 19.93 21.74 12.06
CA PRO A 27 19.73 21.13 10.76
C PRO A 27 18.31 20.53 10.60
N PRO A 28 17.65 20.71 9.45
CA PRO A 28 16.34 20.10 9.22
C PRO A 28 16.44 18.58 9.26
N LYS A 29 15.50 17.92 9.96
CA LYS A 29 15.46 16.45 10.10
C LYS A 29 14.93 15.73 8.86
N LYS A 30 14.33 16.45 7.90
CA LYS A 30 13.69 15.93 6.69
C LYS A 30 13.75 16.94 5.55
N GLY A 31 13.62 16.45 4.32
CA GLY A 31 13.48 17.24 3.11
C GLY A 31 12.02 17.58 2.78
N THR A 32 11.76 17.77 1.47
CA THR A 32 10.46 18.16 0.92
C THR A 32 9.38 17.12 1.21
N ALA A 33 8.14 17.57 1.41
CA ALA A 33 6.99 16.68 1.48
C ALA A 33 6.66 16.14 0.08
N VAL A 34 6.42 14.83 -0.01
CA VAL A 34 6.11 14.11 -1.25
C VAL A 34 4.77 13.42 -1.08
N HIS A 35 3.82 13.75 -1.95
CA HIS A 35 2.54 13.06 -2.02
C HIS A 35 2.64 11.88 -2.99
N LEU A 36 2.51 10.65 -2.47
CA LEU A 36 2.71 9.44 -3.28
C LEU A 36 1.71 9.33 -4.43
N LYS A 37 0.52 9.93 -4.28
CA LYS A 37 -0.49 10.02 -5.34
C LYS A 37 0.03 10.76 -6.58
N GLU A 38 0.82 11.81 -6.39
CA GLU A 38 1.30 12.66 -7.49
C GLU A 38 2.41 11.96 -8.28
N LEU A 39 3.20 11.11 -7.61
CA LEU A 39 4.29 10.36 -8.24
C LEU A 39 3.82 9.44 -9.36
N PHE A 40 2.58 8.92 -9.31
CA PHE A 40 2.00 8.12 -10.41
C PHE A 40 1.87 8.92 -11.71
N ILE A 41 1.74 10.25 -11.62
CA ILE A 41 1.57 11.14 -12.77
C ILE A 41 2.93 11.71 -13.16
N THR A 42 3.65 12.27 -12.19
CA THR A 42 4.92 12.96 -12.44
C THR A 42 6.02 12.03 -12.92
N LEU A 43 6.04 10.79 -12.44
CA LEU A 43 7.07 9.81 -12.77
C LEU A 43 6.56 8.66 -13.63
N ALA A 44 5.42 8.82 -14.32
CA ALA A 44 4.82 7.76 -15.15
C ALA A 44 5.81 7.11 -16.14
N GLY A 45 6.76 7.90 -16.69
CA GLY A 45 7.80 7.39 -17.60
C GLY A 45 8.94 6.61 -16.95
N GLU A 46 9.08 6.66 -15.63
CA GLU A 46 10.12 5.96 -14.86
C GLU A 46 9.64 4.61 -14.31
N PHE A 47 8.38 4.25 -14.52
CA PHE A 47 7.84 2.96 -14.09
C PHE A 47 8.42 1.82 -14.92
N GLN A 48 8.82 0.76 -14.25
CA GLN A 48 9.35 -0.45 -14.85
C GLN A 48 8.23 -1.46 -15.08
N GLU A 49 8.14 -1.99 -16.29
CA GLU A 49 7.24 -3.11 -16.58
C GLU A 49 7.84 -4.44 -16.08
N THR A 50 7.01 -5.28 -15.47
CA THR A 50 7.38 -6.63 -15.08
C THR A 50 6.18 -7.57 -15.14
N GLU A 51 6.42 -8.85 -15.42
CA GLU A 51 5.39 -9.88 -15.40
C GLU A 51 5.27 -10.49 -14.02
N ILE A 52 4.03 -10.62 -13.55
CA ILE A 52 3.70 -11.35 -12.34
C ILE A 52 2.66 -12.41 -12.65
N GLU A 53 2.71 -13.53 -11.93
CA GLU A 53 1.66 -14.54 -11.98
C GLU A 53 0.63 -14.23 -10.90
N LEU A 54 -0.55 -13.77 -11.32
CA LEU A 54 -1.72 -13.47 -10.49
C LEU A 54 -2.81 -14.50 -10.78
N TYR A 55 -3.27 -15.21 -9.75
CA TYR A 55 -4.32 -16.23 -9.87
C TYR A 55 -4.05 -17.28 -10.96
N GLY A 56 -2.78 -17.65 -11.17
CA GLY A 56 -2.36 -18.60 -12.21
C GLY A 56 -2.33 -18.04 -13.63
N LYS A 57 -2.51 -16.72 -13.79
CA LYS A 57 -2.39 -16.00 -15.06
C LYS A 57 -1.23 -15.03 -15.00
N LYS A 58 -0.42 -14.96 -16.05
CA LYS A 58 0.62 -13.94 -16.18
C LYS A 58 0.00 -12.59 -16.56
N GLU A 59 0.28 -11.57 -15.78
CA GLU A 59 -0.18 -10.20 -15.96
C GLU A 59 1.04 -9.26 -15.94
N SER A 60 1.07 -8.29 -16.84
CA SER A 60 2.07 -7.21 -16.81
C SER A 60 1.65 -6.15 -15.79
N ILE A 61 2.60 -5.76 -14.93
CA ILE A 61 2.44 -4.64 -14.01
C ILE A 61 3.54 -3.61 -14.22
N TRP A 62 3.22 -2.36 -13.94
CA TRP A 62 4.19 -1.27 -13.88
C TRP A 62 4.49 -0.96 -12.43
N TYR A 63 5.77 -0.86 -12.06
CA TYR A 63 6.15 -0.49 -10.71
C TYR A 63 7.28 0.53 -10.65
N TYR A 64 7.30 1.31 -9.58
CA TYR A 64 8.37 2.26 -9.29
C TYR A 64 8.74 2.18 -7.80
N CYS A 65 10.04 2.16 -7.51
CA CYS A 65 10.56 2.07 -6.14
C CYS A 65 11.25 3.37 -5.74
N ILE A 66 10.89 3.92 -4.58
CA ILE A 66 11.52 5.12 -4.02
C ILE A 66 11.72 5.00 -2.52
N ASP A 67 12.89 5.39 -2.04
CA ASP A 67 13.22 5.37 -0.61
C ASP A 67 12.90 6.76 0.00
N LEU A 68 11.92 6.84 0.90
CA LEU A 68 11.45 8.09 1.54
C LEU A 68 11.33 7.92 3.06
N LEU A 69 11.35 9.05 3.78
CA LEU A 69 11.11 9.11 5.21
C LEU A 69 9.61 9.17 5.51
N TRP A 70 9.12 8.28 6.37
CA TRP A 70 7.72 8.19 6.75
C TRP A 70 7.51 8.39 8.25
N GLY A 71 6.38 8.99 8.61
CA GLY A 71 5.99 9.31 9.98
C GLY A 71 6.27 10.75 10.39
N GLN A 72 5.73 11.16 11.55
CA GLN A 72 5.74 12.56 11.98
C GLN A 72 6.87 12.92 12.97
N LYS A 73 7.34 11.96 13.77
CA LYS A 73 8.27 12.23 14.89
C LYS A 73 9.61 11.50 14.78
N MET A 74 9.58 10.23 14.36
CA MET A 74 10.75 9.36 14.28
C MET A 74 11.34 9.22 12.86
N TYR A 75 10.67 9.77 11.83
CA TYR A 75 11.07 9.73 10.42
C TYR A 75 11.81 8.44 10.03
N GLN A 76 11.06 7.35 9.86
CA GLN A 76 11.64 6.07 9.50
C GLN A 76 11.85 6.01 7.99
N GLU A 77 13.04 5.59 7.56
CA GLU A 77 13.29 5.32 6.15
C GLU A 77 12.52 4.07 5.72
N LEU A 78 11.65 4.26 4.74
CA LEU A 78 10.86 3.22 4.10
C LEU A 78 11.06 3.27 2.60
N ARG A 79 11.11 2.08 2.00
CA ARG A 79 11.00 1.90 0.56
C ARG A 79 9.54 1.84 0.18
N PHE A 80 9.09 2.85 -0.55
CA PHE A 80 7.79 2.85 -1.19
C PHE A 80 7.88 2.14 -2.53
N VAL A 81 6.95 1.23 -2.77
CA VAL A 81 6.74 0.56 -4.05
C VAL A 81 5.39 1.04 -4.56
N LEU A 82 5.39 1.76 -5.66
CA LEU A 82 4.20 2.19 -6.37
C LEU A 82 3.93 1.17 -7.45
N VAL A 83 2.69 0.70 -7.57
CA VAL A 83 2.28 -0.32 -8.53
C VAL A 83 1.06 0.17 -9.30
N GLU A 84 1.10 0.04 -10.62
CA GLU A 84 0.01 0.31 -11.52
C GLU A 84 -0.31 -0.93 -12.36
N MET A 85 -1.58 -1.34 -12.35
CA MET A 85 -2.06 -2.56 -13.01
C MET A 85 -3.46 -2.33 -13.56
N ASN A 86 -3.66 -2.51 -14.87
CA ASN A 86 -4.97 -2.45 -15.53
C ASN A 86 -5.80 -1.20 -15.13
N GLY A 87 -5.16 -0.04 -14.97
CA GLY A 87 -5.78 1.24 -14.55
C GLY A 87 -5.95 1.44 -13.04
N GLY A 88 -5.63 0.43 -12.21
CA GLY A 88 -5.60 0.52 -10.75
C GLY A 88 -4.22 0.89 -10.21
N GLN A 89 -4.15 1.85 -9.28
CA GLN A 89 -2.90 2.33 -8.67
C GLN A 89 -2.85 2.00 -7.17
N SER A 90 -1.76 1.40 -6.69
CA SER A 90 -1.52 0.98 -5.30
C SER A 90 -0.13 1.36 -4.80
N VAL A 91 0.01 1.55 -3.49
CA VAL A 91 1.25 2.00 -2.85
C VAL A 91 1.56 1.09 -1.66
N GLU A 92 2.78 0.58 -1.59
CA GLU A 92 3.26 -0.26 -0.48
C GLU A 92 4.52 0.29 0.17
N GLY A 93 4.62 0.16 1.49
CA GLY A 93 5.82 0.52 2.26
C GLY A 93 6.59 -0.72 2.73
N LYS A 94 7.92 -0.69 2.62
CA LYS A 94 8.84 -1.75 3.08
C LYS A 94 10.01 -1.19 3.87
N LYS A 95 10.53 -1.98 4.80
CA LYS A 95 11.77 -1.67 5.54
C LYS A 95 13.05 -2.27 4.93
N SER A 96 12.97 -3.04 3.84
CA SER A 96 14.12 -3.79 3.32
C SER A 96 14.06 -4.06 1.81
N ARG A 97 15.24 -4.31 1.23
CA ARG A 97 15.58 -4.06 -0.18
C ARG A 97 15.11 -5.11 -1.18
N LYS A 98 14.76 -6.34 -0.78
CA LYS A 98 15.00 -7.50 -1.65
C LYS A 98 13.81 -8.19 -2.32
N LYS A 99 12.54 -7.90 -2.01
CA LYS A 99 11.46 -8.78 -2.52
C LYS A 99 10.18 -8.05 -2.93
N ILE A 100 10.23 -7.32 -4.05
CA ILE A 100 9.09 -6.64 -4.68
C ILE A 100 7.97 -7.64 -4.99
N LEU A 101 8.31 -8.74 -5.65
CA LEU A 101 7.37 -9.80 -6.03
C LEU A 101 6.63 -10.43 -4.83
N GLU A 102 7.32 -10.64 -3.71
CA GLU A 102 6.68 -11.20 -2.49
C GLU A 102 5.66 -10.23 -1.89
N ALA A 103 5.86 -8.91 -2.01
CA ALA A 103 4.83 -7.97 -1.59
C ALA A 103 3.60 -8.05 -2.47
N VAL A 104 3.80 -8.09 -3.77
CA VAL A 104 2.68 -8.14 -4.71
C VAL A 104 1.86 -9.41 -4.48
N ARG A 105 2.51 -10.56 -4.29
CA ARG A 105 1.85 -11.81 -3.87
C ARG A 105 1.17 -11.71 -2.50
N ALA A 106 1.79 -11.03 -1.53
CA ALA A 106 1.15 -10.83 -0.22
C ALA A 106 -0.10 -9.93 -0.31
N ILE A 107 -0.10 -8.92 -1.19
CA ILE A 107 -1.28 -8.09 -1.47
C ILE A 107 -2.38 -8.93 -2.12
N GLU A 108 -2.03 -9.76 -3.10
CA GLU A 108 -2.98 -10.69 -3.74
C GLU A 108 -3.65 -11.58 -2.69
N MET A 109 -2.84 -12.22 -1.84
CA MET A 109 -3.34 -13.06 -0.76
C MET A 109 -4.21 -12.28 0.24
N HIS A 110 -3.85 -11.03 0.54
CA HIS A 110 -4.66 -10.17 1.42
C HIS A 110 -6.01 -9.77 0.79
N MET A 111 -6.01 -9.40 -0.50
CA MET A 111 -7.23 -9.08 -1.25
C MET A 111 -8.15 -10.30 -1.31
N ALA A 112 -7.65 -11.48 -1.68
CA ALA A 112 -8.43 -12.71 -1.72
C ALA A 112 -9.02 -13.09 -0.35
N LEU A 113 -8.21 -13.07 0.70
CA LEU A 113 -8.65 -13.41 2.06
C LEU A 113 -9.72 -12.43 2.57
N SER A 114 -9.55 -11.13 2.30
CA SER A 114 -10.54 -10.11 2.69
C SER A 114 -11.88 -10.31 1.99
N CYS A 115 -11.89 -10.67 0.70
CA CYS A 115 -13.12 -10.95 -0.05
C CYS A 115 -13.86 -12.18 0.50
N ILE A 116 -13.13 -13.26 0.81
CA ILE A 116 -13.72 -14.47 1.41
C ILE A 116 -14.34 -14.14 2.78
N ALA A 117 -13.60 -13.42 3.63
CA ALA A 117 -14.09 -13.02 4.94
C ALA A 117 -15.34 -12.12 4.85
N MET A 118 -15.36 -11.15 3.92
CA MET A 118 -16.52 -10.31 3.68
C MET A 118 -17.73 -11.13 3.20
N GLY A 119 -17.54 -12.08 2.28
CA GLY A 119 -18.62 -12.94 1.78
C GLY A 119 -19.22 -13.84 2.87
N ILE A 120 -18.38 -14.39 3.75
CA ILE A 120 -18.82 -15.17 4.91
C ILE A 120 -19.60 -14.28 5.88
N LEU A 121 -19.07 -13.09 6.20
CA LEU A 121 -19.73 -12.16 7.12
C LEU A 121 -21.09 -11.70 6.57
N GLN A 122 -21.18 -11.38 5.29
CA GLN A 122 -22.45 -11.02 4.62
C GLN A 122 -23.44 -12.18 4.65
N SER A 123 -22.98 -13.40 4.37
CA SER A 123 -23.82 -14.61 4.40
C SER A 123 -24.37 -14.88 5.80
N ILE A 124 -23.54 -14.74 6.84
CA ILE A 124 -23.96 -14.86 8.25
C ILE A 124 -24.95 -13.76 8.63
N SER A 125 -24.71 -12.49 8.22
CA SER A 125 -25.65 -11.40 8.47
C SER A 125 -27.03 -11.64 7.86
N ILE A 126 -27.10 -12.19 6.63
CA ILE A 126 -28.37 -12.53 5.99
C ILE A 126 -29.10 -13.65 6.76
N LEU A 127 -28.37 -14.68 7.21
CA LEU A 127 -28.95 -15.76 8.03
C LEU A 127 -29.45 -15.27 9.39
N TYR A 128 -28.77 -14.28 9.99
CA TYR A 128 -29.19 -13.68 11.26
C TYR A 128 -30.52 -12.92 11.10
N ILE A 129 -30.65 -12.09 10.05
CA ILE A 129 -31.90 -11.38 9.73
C ILE A 129 -33.05 -12.36 9.44
N GLY A 130 -32.77 -13.47 8.76
CA GLY A 130 -33.76 -14.53 8.50
C GLY A 130 -34.25 -15.25 9.77
N LYS A 131 -33.46 -15.26 10.84
CA LYS A 131 -33.85 -15.84 12.14
C LYS A 131 -34.66 -14.89 13.02
N GLU A 132 -34.38 -13.59 12.97
CA GLU A 132 -35.16 -12.58 13.71
C GLU A 132 -36.62 -12.51 13.19
N GLY A 133 -36.84 -12.68 11.89
CA GLY A 133 -38.18 -12.68 11.26
C GLY A 133 -39.05 -13.92 11.56
N TYR A 134 -38.46 -15.00 12.06
CA TYR A 134 -39.16 -16.24 12.44
C TYR A 134 -39.33 -16.42 13.96
N ARG A 135 -38.96 -15.42 14.78
CA ARG A 135 -39.32 -15.42 16.20
C ARG A 135 -40.79 -14.98 16.29
N LYS A 136 -41.71 -15.95 16.14
CA LYS A 136 -43.12 -15.78 16.54
C LYS A 136 -43.15 -15.19 17.96
N PRO A 137 -44.02 -14.20 18.25
CA PRO A 137 -44.25 -13.79 19.62
C PRO A 137 -44.74 -15.03 20.38
N LEU A 138 -44.01 -15.44 21.43
CA LEU A 138 -44.59 -16.32 22.42
C LEU A 138 -45.70 -15.51 23.10
N SER A 139 -46.88 -16.12 23.09
CA SER A 139 -48.13 -15.79 23.78
C SER A 139 -47.97 -15.04 25.10
#